data_AF-A0A9X0HJ93-F1
#
_entry.id   AF-A0A9X0HJ93-F1
#
_cell.length_a   1.000
_cell.length_b   1.000
_cell.length_c   1.000
_cell.angle_alpha   90.00
_cell.angle_beta   90.00
_cell.angle_gamma   90.00
#
_symmetry.space_group_name_H-M   'P 1'
#
loop_
_entity.id
_entity.type
_entity.pdbx_description
1 polymer ?
#
loop_
_entity_poly.entity_id
_entity_poly.type
_entity_poly.pdbx_seq_one_letter_code
_entity_poly.pdbx_strand_id
1 'polypeptide(L)' 'MRNAFRTLSFVLVLLTLAASAAPAVADTPASKAMRKGQRYTHRPYYKQYRHGKVWNLLFARKS' A
#
# COMPACT_ATOMS: atom_id res chain seq x y z
N MET A 1 -9.13 -18.24 43.10
CA MET A 1 -9.26 -16.77 42.89
C MET A 1 -8.05 -16.15 42.18
N ARG A 2 -6.79 -16.52 42.50
CA ARG A 2 -5.58 -15.96 41.87
C ARG A 2 -5.54 -16.06 40.33
N ASN A 3 -6.06 -17.14 39.76
CA ASN A 3 -6.08 -17.35 38.31
C ASN A 3 -7.09 -16.43 37.60
N ALA A 4 -8.20 -16.08 38.25
CA ALA A 4 -9.21 -15.20 37.71
C ALA A 4 -8.69 -13.76 37.55
N PHE A 5 -7.85 -13.29 38.48
CA PHE A 5 -7.19 -11.98 38.36
C PHE A 5 -6.15 -11.94 37.22
N ARG A 6 -5.46 -13.05 36.97
CA ARG A 6 -4.47 -13.15 35.87
C ARG A 6 -5.14 -13.14 34.51
N THR A 7 -6.29 -13.83 34.36
CA THR A 7 -7.05 -13.79 33.11
C THR A 7 -7.69 -12.43 32.87
N LEU A 8 -8.26 -11.80 33.90
CA LEU A 8 -8.85 -10.46 33.78
C LEU A 8 -7.83 -9.40 33.36
N SER A 9 -6.65 -9.38 34.01
CA SER A 9 -5.57 -8.46 33.65
C SER A 9 -5.06 -8.70 32.23
N PHE A 10 -4.92 -9.96 31.81
CA PHE A 10 -4.52 -10.29 30.44
C PHE A 10 -5.54 -9.81 29.39
N VAL A 11 -6.84 -10.02 29.63
CA VAL A 11 -7.92 -9.53 28.75
C VAL A 11 -7.92 -8.01 28.67
N LEU A 12 -7.69 -7.32 29.78
CA LEU A 12 -7.60 -5.85 29.84
C LEU A 12 -6.43 -5.29 29.03
N VAL A 13 -5.27 -5.97 29.07
CA VAL A 13 -4.10 -5.63 28.25
C VAL A 13 -4.39 -5.86 26.76
N LEU A 14 -5.05 -6.96 26.39
CA LEU A 14 -5.44 -7.21 25.00
C LEU A 14 -6.42 -6.16 24.47
N LEU A 15 -7.40 -5.77 25.28
CA LEU A 15 -8.38 -4.73 24.92
C LEU A 15 -7.73 -3.36 24.71
N THR A 16 -6.81 -2.97 25.59
CA THR A 16 -6.06 -1.71 25.44
C THR A 16 -5.15 -1.72 24.22
N LEU A 17 -4.50 -2.86 23.92
CA LEU A 17 -3.65 -2.99 22.74
C LEU A 17 -4.44 -2.96 21.43
N ALA A 18 -5.61 -3.61 21.39
CA ALA A 18 -6.52 -3.57 20.24
C ALA A 18 -7.09 -2.16 20.01
N ALA A 19 -7.44 -1.44 21.09
CA ALA A 19 -7.91 -0.06 20.99
C ALA A 19 -6.81 0.93 20.56
N SER A 20 -5.54 0.64 20.86
CA SER A 20 -4.39 1.45 20.46
C SER A 20 -3.95 1.21 19.00
N ALA A 21 -4.55 0.26 18.29
CA ALA A 21 -4.25 0.05 16.88
C ALA A 21 -4.82 1.23 16.07
N ALA A 22 -3.95 2.16 15.69
CA ALA A 22 -4.31 3.22 14.74
C ALA A 22 -4.85 2.56 13.45
N PRO A 23 -5.95 3.07 12.87
CA PRO A 23 -6.44 2.52 11.61
C PRO A 23 -5.31 2.65 10.58
N ALA A 24 -4.85 1.50 10.07
CA ALA A 24 -3.88 1.45 8.99
C ALA A 24 -4.56 1.97 7.72
N VAL A 25 -4.60 3.30 7.55
CA VAL A 25 -5.11 3.93 6.34
C VAL A 25 -4.09 3.65 5.24
N ALA A 26 -4.43 2.70 4.35
CA ALA A 26 -3.59 2.39 3.20
C ALA A 26 -3.42 3.66 2.33
N ASP A 27 -2.17 4.10 2.15
CA ASP A 27 -1.87 5.26 1.31
C ASP A 27 -2.18 4.93 -0.16
N THR A 28 -3.27 5.50 -0.68
CA THR A 28 -3.61 5.40 -2.10
C THR A 28 -2.85 6.46 -2.90
N PRO A 29 -2.63 6.26 -4.21
CA PRO A 29 -2.08 7.32 -5.07
C PRO A 29 -2.88 8.63 -5.00
N ALA A 30 -4.20 8.53 -4.80
CA ALA A 30 -5.08 9.67 -4.59
C ALA A 30 -4.78 10.40 -3.27
N SER A 31 -4.63 9.68 -2.15
CA SER A 31 -4.30 10.31 -0.86
C SER A 31 -2.90 10.96 -0.89
N LYS A 32 -1.94 10.35 -1.59
CA LYS A 32 -0.60 10.93 -1.80
C LYS A 32 -0.66 12.23 -2.62
N ALA A 33 -1.45 12.27 -3.69
CA ALA A 33 -1.62 13.48 -4.49
C ALA A 33 -2.27 14.62 -3.68
N MET A 34 -3.30 14.30 -2.88
CA MET A 34 -3.95 15.26 -1.98
C MET A 34 -2.98 15.83 -0.93
N ARG A 35 -2.17 14.98 -0.28
CA ARG A 35 -1.14 15.43 0.67
C ARG A 35 -0.11 16.38 0.05
N LYS A 36 0.16 16.21 -1.24
CA LYS A 36 1.11 17.05 -2.00
C LYS A 36 0.47 18.33 -2.55
N GLY A 37 -0.83 18.56 -2.33
CA GLY A 37 -1.56 19.67 -2.93
C GLY A 37 -1.71 19.56 -4.45
N GLN A 38 -1.58 18.35 -4.99
CA GLN A 38 -1.64 18.09 -6.44
C GLN A 38 -2.97 17.45 -6.82
N ARG A 39 -3.45 17.77 -8.02
CA ARG A 39 -4.63 17.12 -8.59
C ARG A 39 -4.28 15.68 -8.99
N TYR A 40 -5.01 14.71 -8.47
CA TYR A 40 -4.86 13.32 -8.89
C TYR A 40 -5.48 13.13 -10.27
N THR A 41 -4.67 12.77 -11.26
CA THR A 41 -5.14 12.30 -12.57
C THR A 41 -5.14 10.79 -12.56
N HIS A 42 -6.33 10.17 -12.62
CA HIS A 42 -6.46 8.72 -12.69
C HIS A 42 -5.78 8.19 -13.96
N ARG A 43 -4.67 7.46 -13.80
CA ARG A 43 -4.02 6.74 -14.89
C ARG A 43 -4.39 5.26 -14.79
N PRO A 44 -5.23 4.73 -15.70
CA PRO A 44 -5.57 3.31 -15.67
C PRO A 44 -4.30 2.48 -15.82
N TYR A 45 -4.10 1.53 -14.91
CA TYR A 45 -2.90 0.69 -14.83
C TYR A 45 -2.93 -0.46 -15.85
N TYR A 46 -3.40 -0.21 -17.08
CA TYR A 46 -3.15 -1.18 -18.14
C TYR A 46 -1.66 -1.11 -18.43
N LYS A 47 -0.99 -2.28 -18.41
CA LYS A 47 0.44 -2.40 -18.67
C LYS A 47 0.82 -1.51 -19.85
N GLN A 48 1.64 -0.48 -19.59
CA GLN A 48 2.41 0.15 -20.65
C GLN A 48 3.38 -0.93 -21.13
N TYR A 49 2.96 -1.71 -22.13
CA TYR A 49 3.90 -2.46 -22.94
C TYR A 49 4.85 -1.41 -23.49
N ARG A 50 6.05 -1.31 -22.91
CA ARG A 50 7.15 -0.48 -23.42
C ARG A 50 7.43 -0.98 -24.83
N HIS A 51 6.82 -0.34 -25.82
CA HIS A 51 7.00 -0.61 -27.24
C HIS A 51 8.35 -0.05 -27.71
N GLY A 52 9.44 -0.35 -27.00
CA GLY A 52 10.71 0.36 -27.09
C GLY A 52 11.95 -0.50 -27.27
N LYS A 53 11.82 -1.79 -27.59
CA LYS A 53 12.99 -2.68 -27.78
C LYS A 53 12.89 -3.70 -28.92
N VAL A 54 11.93 -3.57 -29.85
CA VAL A 54 11.83 -4.50 -31.00
C VAL A 54 12.26 -3.85 -32.33
N TRP A 55 12.15 -2.53 -32.46
CA TRP A 55 12.56 -1.85 -33.69
C TRP A 55 14.08 -1.93 -33.94
N ASN A 56 14.93 -1.77 -32.93
CA ASN A 56 16.39 -1.83 -33.16
C ASN A 56 16.93 -3.22 -33.56
N LEU A 57 16.21 -4.32 -33.29
CA LEU A 57 16.65 -5.66 -33.72
C LEU A 57 16.27 -5.98 -35.18
N LEU A 58 15.21 -5.38 -35.71
CA LEU A 58 14.75 -5.63 -37.08
C LEU A 58 15.52 -4.81 -38.13
N PHE A 59 16.08 -3.65 -37.73
CA PHE A 59 16.82 -2.77 -38.64
C PHE A 59 18.35 -2.85 -38.51
N ALA A 60 18.88 -3.50 -37.47
CA ALA A 60 20.32 -3.70 -37.30
C ALA A 60 20.90 -4.88 -38.12
N ARG A 61 20.08 -5.60 -38.89
CA ARG A 61 20.49 -6.77 -39.69
C ARG A 61 20.58 -6.49 -41.20
N LYS A 62 20.83 -5.24 -41.57
CA LYS A 62 21.19 -4.81 -42.93
C LYS A 62 22.34 -3.79 -42.85
N SER A 63 23.53 -4.27 -42.53
CA SER A 63 24.80 -3.60 -42.82
C SER A 63 25.75 -4.65 -43.36
#